data_AF-A0A1I7BYC5-F1
#
_entry.id   AF-A0A1I7BYC5-F1
#
_cell.length_a   1.000
_cell.length_b   1.000
_cell.length_c   1.000
_cell.angle_alpha   90.00
_cell.angle_beta   90.00
_cell.angle_gamma   90.00
#
_symmetry.space_group_name_H-M   'P 1'
#
loop_
_entity.id
_entity.type
_entity.pdbx_description
1 polymer ?
#
loop_
_entity_poly.entity_id
_entity_poly.type
_entity_poly.pdbx_seq_one_letter_code
_entity_poly.pdbx_strand_id
1 'polypeptide(L)'
;MTSLTRPRAEFVSTILQTVLNLGLLSLGLILIVFLGKETLHLADVLFSPVQTSKYELVEGLVVYFLYFEFIALIVKYFQSGFHFPLRYFIYIGITAIVRLIIVDHQAPMDVLIYSAAILLLVITLWLCNSNRLKRE
;
A
#
# COMPACT_ATOMS: atom_id res chain seq x y z
N MET A 1 32.91 -19.21 22.63
CA MET A 1 33.64 -18.54 21.54
C MET A 1 32.67 -18.24 20.39
N THR A 2 31.93 -17.12 20.42
CA THR A 2 30.96 -16.75 19.34
C THR A 2 30.73 -15.22 19.22
N SER A 3 31.65 -14.37 19.70
CA SER A 3 31.42 -12.91 19.78
C SER A 3 32.00 -12.06 18.63
N LEU A 4 32.61 -12.65 17.59
CA LEU A 4 33.39 -11.90 16.59
C LEU A 4 32.70 -11.67 15.23
N THR A 5 31.48 -12.19 15.00
CA THR A 5 30.75 -12.04 13.72
C THR A 5 29.68 -10.94 13.68
N ARG A 6 29.35 -10.32 14.82
CA ARG A 6 28.30 -9.29 14.92
C ARG A 6 28.57 -7.95 14.20
N PRO A 7 29.80 -7.38 14.15
CA PRO A 7 29.97 -6.01 13.67
C PRO A 7 29.75 -5.86 12.15
N ARG A 8 30.01 -6.91 11.37
CA ARG A 8 29.78 -6.87 9.91
C ARG A 8 28.30 -6.94 9.55
N ALA A 9 27.51 -7.72 10.28
CA ALA A 9 26.08 -7.85 10.04
C ALA A 9 25.32 -6.57 10.42
N GLU A 10 25.66 -5.95 11.56
CA GLU A 10 25.08 -4.68 11.99
C GLU A 10 25.40 -3.53 11.02
N PHE A 11 26.64 -3.49 10.50
CA PHE A 11 27.04 -2.52 9.49
C PHE A 11 26.26 -2.67 8.18
N VAL A 12 26.14 -3.90 7.67
CA VAL A 12 25.34 -4.18 6.45
C VAL A 12 23.88 -3.82 6.65
N SER A 13 23.30 -4.19 7.80
CA SER A 13 21.90 -3.83 8.12
C SER A 13 21.72 -2.32 8.17
N THR A 14 22.67 -1.58 8.74
CA THR A 14 22.60 -0.11 8.82
C THR A 14 22.65 0.52 7.43
N ILE A 15 23.55 0.06 6.56
CA ILE A 15 23.64 0.55 5.17
C ILE A 15 22.33 0.27 4.42
N LEU A 16 21.84 -0.96 4.48
CA LEU A 16 20.58 -1.34 3.82
C LEU A 16 19.41 -0.50 4.34
N GLN A 17 19.36 -0.25 5.65
CA GLN A 17 18.34 0.60 6.27
C GLN A 17 18.42 2.04 5.75
N THR A 18 19.62 2.61 5.65
CA THR A 18 19.80 3.96 5.11
C THR A 18 19.35 4.05 3.65
N VAL A 19 19.73 3.07 2.83
CA VAL A 19 19.32 3.01 1.42
C VAL A 19 17.80 2.88 1.29
N LEU A 20 17.18 2.01 2.09
CA LEU A 20 15.73 1.82 2.13
C LEU A 20 15.00 3.11 2.53
N ASN A 21 15.46 3.78 3.58
CA ASN A 21 14.85 5.03 4.06
C ASN A 21 14.94 6.14 3.01
N LEU A 22 16.10 6.27 2.36
CA LEU A 22 16.31 7.26 1.29
C LEU A 22 15.40 6.95 0.08
N GLY A 23 15.30 5.67 -0.29
CA GLY A 23 14.41 5.20 -1.34
C GLY A 23 12.94 5.53 -1.04
N LEU A 24 12.46 5.20 0.17
CA LEU A 24 11.07 5.47 0.57
C LEU A 24 10.76 6.96 0.66
N LEU A 25 11.71 7.79 1.10
CA LEU A 25 11.55 9.24 1.12
C LEU A 25 11.41 9.81 -0.29
N SER A 26 12.28 9.38 -1.21
CA SER A 26 12.21 9.78 -2.62
C SER A 26 10.91 9.34 -3.29
N LEU A 27 10.47 8.11 -3.03
CA LEU A 27 9.21 7.57 -3.53
C LEU A 27 8.01 8.36 -2.98
N GLY A 28 8.01 8.65 -1.68
CA GLY A 28 6.95 9.45 -1.05
C GLY A 28 6.81 10.84 -1.68
N LEU A 29 7.93 11.50 -1.96
CA LEU A 29 7.92 12.79 -2.64
C LEU A 29 7.32 12.70 -4.05
N ILE A 30 7.73 11.69 -4.84
CA ILE A 30 7.20 11.46 -6.20
C ILE A 30 5.69 11.22 -6.15
N LEU A 31 5.23 10.37 -5.22
CA LEU A 31 3.81 10.05 -5.07
C LEU A 31 2.98 11.28 -4.67
N ILE A 32 3.50 12.15 -3.79
CA ILE A 32 2.82 13.41 -3.44
C ILE A 32 2.64 14.31 -4.66
N VAL A 33 3.67 14.41 -5.51
CA VAL A 33 3.58 15.19 -6.76
C VAL A 33 2.54 14.58 -7.71
N PHE A 34 2.55 13.25 -7.89
CA PHE A 34 1.58 12.56 -8.74
C PHE A 34 0.15 12.68 -8.22
N LEU A 35 -0.05 12.58 -6.90
CA LEU A 35 -1.33 12.80 -6.25
C LEU A 35 -1.86 14.22 -6.54
N GLY A 36 -1.01 15.24 -6.45
CA GLY A 36 -1.37 16.61 -6.79
C GLY A 36 -1.77 16.78 -8.26
N LYS A 37 -1.02 16.17 -9.19
CA LYS A 37 -1.36 16.18 -10.62
C LYS A 37 -2.69 15.50 -10.90
N GLU A 38 -2.92 14.34 -10.29
CA GLU A 38 -4.17 13.59 -10.44
C GLU A 38 -5.37 14.36 -9.86
N THR A 39 -5.16 15.10 -8.76
CA THR A 39 -6.19 15.99 -8.17
C THR A 39 -6.64 17.05 -9.17
N LEU A 40 -5.69 17.69 -9.85
CA LEU A 40 -6.01 18.72 -10.85
C LEU A 40 -6.71 18.11 -12.07
N HIS A 41 -6.28 16.92 -12.50
CA HIS A 41 -6.92 16.21 -13.61
C HIS A 41 -8.38 15.84 -13.28
N LEU A 42 -8.63 15.23 -12.12
CA LEU A 42 -9.98 14.90 -11.66
C LEU A 42 -10.87 16.14 -11.50
N ALA A 43 -10.30 17.25 -11.02
CA ALA A 43 -11.03 18.52 -10.93
C ALA A 43 -11.45 19.03 -12.33
N ASP A 44 -10.53 18.99 -13.30
CA ASP A 44 -10.82 19.43 -14.67
C ASP A 44 -11.90 18.55 -15.35
N VAL A 45 -11.83 17.23 -15.15
CA VAL A 45 -12.83 16.27 -15.63
C VAL A 45 -14.21 16.52 -14.98
N LEU A 46 -14.26 16.92 -13.70
CA LEU A 46 -15.50 17.21 -12.98
C LEU A 46 -16.20 18.49 -13.46
N PHE A 47 -15.43 19.52 -13.79
CA PHE A 47 -15.95 20.83 -14.20
C PHE A 47 -16.10 21.00 -15.71
N SER A 48 -15.59 20.07 -16.51
CA SER A 48 -15.77 20.06 -17.96
C SER A 48 -17.22 19.71 -18.34
N PRO A 49 -17.94 20.56 -19.09
CA PRO A 49 -19.35 20.36 -19.44
C PRO A 49 -19.58 19.31 -20.55
N VAL A 50 -18.52 18.62 -21.00
CA VAL A 50 -18.60 17.54 -21.98
C VAL A 50 -18.84 16.24 -21.22
N GLN A 51 -19.64 15.35 -21.81
CA GLN A 51 -19.94 13.99 -21.33
C GLN A 51 -18.67 13.12 -21.25
N THR A 52 -17.73 13.48 -20.38
CA THR A 52 -16.63 12.64 -19.97
C THR A 52 -17.25 11.40 -19.37
N SER A 53 -16.90 10.28 -19.97
CA SER A 53 -17.37 8.96 -19.62
C SER A 53 -17.21 8.78 -18.11
N LYS A 54 -18.28 8.45 -17.36
CA LYS A 54 -18.21 8.16 -15.91
C LYS A 54 -17.08 7.19 -15.57
N TYR A 55 -16.70 6.34 -16.52
CA TYR A 55 -15.58 5.41 -16.43
C TYR A 55 -14.22 6.10 -16.23
N GLU A 56 -13.95 7.21 -16.92
CA GLU A 56 -12.68 7.95 -16.81
C GLU A 56 -12.52 8.58 -15.42
N LEU A 57 -13.61 9.10 -14.85
CA LEU A 57 -13.62 9.63 -13.48
C LEU A 57 -13.39 8.53 -12.43
N VAL A 58 -14.03 7.36 -12.60
CA VAL A 58 -13.84 6.21 -11.69
C VAL A 58 -12.41 5.68 -11.78
N GLU A 59 -11.86 5.59 -12.98
CA GLU A 59 -10.48 5.17 -13.21
C GLU A 59 -9.47 6.11 -12.52
N GLY A 60 -9.58 7.42 -12.76
CA GLY A 60 -8.72 8.41 -12.10
C GLY A 60 -8.88 8.42 -10.57
N LEU A 61 -10.09 8.20 -10.05
CA LEU A 61 -10.32 8.10 -8.61
C LEU A 61 -9.60 6.89 -7.99
N VAL A 62 -9.56 5.76 -8.70
CA VAL A 62 -8.86 4.56 -8.20
C VAL A 62 -7.36 4.76 -8.19
N VAL A 63 -6.80 5.40 -9.22
CA VAL A 63 -5.38 5.79 -9.28
C VAL A 63 -5.04 6.77 -8.16
N TYR A 64 -5.88 7.77 -7.93
CA TYR A 64 -5.73 8.72 -6.82
C TYR A 64 -5.69 8.01 -5.47
N PHE A 65 -6.62 7.09 -5.22
CA PHE A 65 -6.67 6.35 -3.97
C PHE A 65 -5.44 5.44 -3.81
N LEU A 66 -4.93 4.86 -4.90
CA LEU A 66 -3.69 4.06 -4.90
C LEU A 66 -2.50 4.90 -4.40
N TYR A 67 -2.31 6.11 -4.91
CA TYR A 67 -1.24 7.00 -4.43
C TYR A 67 -1.39 7.33 -2.95
N PHE A 68 -2.60 7.66 -2.50
CA PHE A 68 -2.90 7.91 -1.09
C PHE A 68 -2.53 6.71 -0.20
N GLU A 69 -2.85 5.49 -0.63
CA GLU A 69 -2.56 4.25 0.08
C GLU A 69 -1.06 4.00 0.26
N PHE A 70 -0.28 4.15 -0.81
CA PHE A 70 1.16 4.00 -0.73
C PHE A 70 1.82 5.08 0.12
N ILE A 71 1.35 6.33 0.05
CA ILE A 71 1.82 7.41 0.94
C ILE A 71 1.52 7.05 2.40
N ALA A 72 0.31 6.55 2.71
CA ALA A 72 -0.06 6.12 4.06
C ALA A 72 0.85 4.99 4.57
N LEU A 73 1.23 4.05 3.70
CA LEU A 73 2.17 2.98 4.03
C LEU A 73 3.58 3.51 4.34
N ILE A 74 4.08 4.46 3.54
CA ILE A 74 5.37 5.12 3.78
C ILE A 74 5.35 5.88 5.11
N VAL A 75 4.29 6.65 5.38
CA VAL A 75 4.11 7.35 6.66
C VAL A 75 4.10 6.38 7.83
N LYS A 76 3.38 5.25 7.72
CA LYS A 76 3.32 4.23 8.77
C LYS A 76 4.66 3.53 9.02
N TYR A 77 5.44 3.32 7.97
CA TYR A 77 6.80 2.80 8.09
C TYR A 77 7.68 3.69 8.97
N PHE A 78 7.70 5.00 8.71
CA PHE A 78 8.45 5.95 9.53
C PHE A 78 7.89 6.08 10.95
N GLN A 79 6.55 6.05 11.11
CA GLN A 79 5.91 6.09 12.43
C GLN A 79 6.18 4.84 13.29
N SER A 80 6.46 3.69 12.66
CA SER A 80 6.69 2.42 13.36
C SER A 80 8.17 2.16 13.68
N GLY A 81 9.01 3.20 13.67
CA GLY A 81 10.44 3.08 13.98
C GLY A 81 11.24 2.37 12.90
N PHE A 82 10.94 2.63 11.63
CA PHE A 82 11.61 2.03 10.45
C PHE A 82 11.40 0.52 10.28
N HIS A 83 10.41 -0.04 10.97
CA HIS A 83 9.95 -1.41 10.77
C HIS A 83 8.65 -1.40 9.95
N PHE A 84 8.46 -2.38 9.07
CA PHE A 84 7.20 -2.56 8.36
C PHE A 84 6.21 -3.34 9.23
N PRO A 85 5.16 -2.71 9.77
CA PRO A 85 4.21 -3.42 10.61
C PRO A 85 3.33 -4.33 9.74
N LEU A 86 3.51 -5.65 9.89
CA LEU A 86 2.84 -6.68 9.08
C LEU A 86 1.31 -6.51 9.01
N ARG A 87 0.69 -6.07 10.10
CA ARG A 87 -0.75 -5.81 10.18
C ARG A 87 -1.22 -4.75 9.16
N TYR A 88 -0.48 -3.66 9.03
CA TYR A 88 -0.83 -2.62 8.07
C TYR A 88 -0.62 -3.09 6.65
N PHE A 89 0.42 -3.88 6.40
CA PHE A 89 0.63 -4.47 5.08
C PHE A 89 -0.56 -5.34 4.65
N ILE A 90 -1.12 -6.14 5.57
CA ILE A 90 -2.33 -6.93 5.30
C ILE A 90 -3.55 -6.04 5.03
N TYR A 91 -3.75 -4.96 5.81
CA TYR A 91 -4.85 -4.03 5.56
C TYR A 91 -4.76 -3.40 4.17
N ILE A 92 -3.56 -2.97 3.78
CA ILE A 92 -3.27 -2.38 2.46
C ILE A 92 -3.50 -3.40 1.35
N GLY A 93 -3.11 -4.66 1.56
CA GLY A 93 -3.39 -5.75 0.62
C GLY A 93 -4.88 -6.00 0.42
N ILE A 94 -5.67 -5.99 1.50
CA ILE A 94 -7.13 -6.14 1.42
C ILE A 94 -7.74 -4.98 0.62
N THR A 95 -7.37 -3.74 0.95
CA THR A 95 -7.91 -2.56 0.24
C THR A 95 -7.48 -2.51 -1.22
N ALA A 96 -6.29 -3.00 -1.58
CA ALA A 96 -5.85 -3.13 -2.97
C ALA A 96 -6.70 -4.13 -3.77
N ILE A 97 -6.97 -5.32 -3.20
CA ILE A 97 -7.80 -6.32 -3.88
C ILE A 97 -9.25 -5.84 -4.00
N VAL A 98 -9.80 -5.19 -2.96
CA VAL A 98 -11.14 -4.60 -3.01
C VAL A 98 -11.24 -3.55 -4.13
N ARG A 99 -10.23 -2.68 -4.28
CA ARG A 99 -10.18 -1.71 -5.39
C ARG A 99 -10.10 -2.38 -6.75
N LEU A 100 -9.31 -3.45 -6.86
CA LEU A 100 -9.20 -4.21 -8.10
C LEU A 100 -10.56 -4.74 -8.56
N ILE A 101 -11.36 -5.28 -7.63
CA ILE A 101 -12.73 -5.75 -7.92
C ILE A 101 -13.66 -4.60 -8.37
N ILE A 102 -13.49 -3.39 -7.82
CA ILE A 102 -14.33 -2.23 -8.17
C ILE A 102 -14.02 -1.71 -9.59
N VAL A 103 -12.80 -1.87 -10.07
CA VAL A 103 -12.41 -1.36 -11.39
C VAL A 103 -12.57 -2.42 -12.47
N ASP A 104 -12.09 -3.63 -12.21
CA ASP A 104 -12.03 -4.69 -13.20
C ASP A 104 -13.33 -5.52 -13.20
N HIS A 105 -14.05 -5.48 -14.32
CA HIS A 105 -15.34 -6.16 -14.49
C HIS A 105 -15.33 -7.11 -15.70
N GLN A 106 -14.21 -7.82 -15.95
CA GLN A 106 -14.09 -8.64 -17.16
C GLN A 106 -14.67 -10.06 -17.02
N ALA A 107 -14.40 -10.78 -15.93
CA ALA A 107 -14.94 -12.13 -15.73
C ALA A 107 -15.48 -12.36 -14.31
N PRO A 108 -16.68 -12.97 -14.15
CA PRO A 108 -17.23 -13.33 -12.84
C PRO A 108 -16.32 -14.26 -12.02
N MET A 109 -15.49 -15.06 -12.69
CA MET A 109 -14.54 -15.97 -12.04
C MET A 109 -13.40 -15.23 -11.33
N ASP A 110 -12.90 -14.12 -11.90
CA ASP A 110 -11.82 -13.35 -11.29
C ASP A 110 -12.30 -12.70 -9.98
N VAL A 111 -13.52 -12.16 -9.99
CA VAL A 111 -14.18 -11.61 -8.79
C VAL A 111 -14.29 -12.67 -7.68
N LEU A 112 -14.62 -13.92 -8.03
CA LEU A 112 -14.70 -15.02 -7.06
C LEU A 112 -13.32 -15.35 -6.47
N ILE A 113 -12.27 -15.40 -7.29
CA ILE A 113 -10.90 -15.66 -6.85
C ILE A 113 -10.39 -14.52 -5.95
N TYR A 114 -10.61 -13.26 -6.34
CA TYR A 114 -10.24 -12.10 -5.53
C TYR A 114 -10.99 -12.05 -4.20
N SER A 115 -12.27 -12.42 -4.20
CA SER A 115 -13.06 -12.54 -2.95
C SER A 115 -12.50 -13.65 -2.05
N ALA A 116 -12.09 -14.79 -2.61
CA ALA A 116 -11.42 -15.85 -1.85
C ALA A 116 -10.06 -15.40 -1.29
N ALA A 117 -9.29 -14.62 -2.06
CA ALA A 117 -8.03 -14.03 -1.59
C ALA A 117 -8.24 -13.05 -0.43
N ILE A 118 -9.28 -12.21 -0.47
CA ILE A 118 -9.67 -11.34 0.65
C ILE A 118 -10.01 -12.18 1.89
N LEU A 119 -10.79 -13.26 1.74
CA LEU A 119 -11.08 -14.17 2.86
C LEU A 119 -9.81 -14.75 3.49
N LEU A 120 -8.85 -15.18 2.67
CA LEU A 120 -7.55 -15.65 3.17
C LEU A 120 -6.81 -14.57 3.95
N LEU A 121 -6.72 -13.34 3.42
CA LEU A 121 -6.07 -12.22 4.12
C LEU A 121 -6.75 -11.85 5.44
N VAL A 122 -8.09 -11.88 5.48
CA VAL A 122 -8.86 -11.65 6.70
C VAL A 122 -8.61 -12.75 7.73
N ILE A 123 -8.52 -14.01 7.31
CA ILE A 123 -8.15 -15.13 8.19
C ILE A 123 -6.72 -14.95 8.71
N THR A 124 -5.77 -14.58 7.85
CA THR A 124 -4.39 -14.27 8.28
C THR A 124 -4.35 -13.15 9.31
N LEU A 125 -5.10 -12.06 9.07
CA LEU A 125 -5.22 -10.95 10.01
C LEU A 125 -5.82 -11.40 11.34
N TRP A 126 -6.87 -12.22 11.30
CA TRP A 126 -7.50 -12.76 12.49
C TRP A 126 -6.53 -13.65 13.29
N LEU A 127 -5.74 -14.47 12.61
CA LEU A 127 -4.73 -15.32 13.23
C LEU A 127 -3.57 -14.51 13.84
N CYS A 128 -3.10 -13.47 13.15
CA CYS A 128 -2.09 -12.54 13.67
C CYS A 128 -2.60 -11.67 14.83
N ASN A 129 -3.90 -11.37 14.87
CA ASN A 129 -4.52 -10.55 15.93
C ASN A 129 -5.05 -11.38 17.11
N SER A 130 -5.31 -12.67 16.90
CA SER A 130 -5.69 -13.63 17.94
C SER A 130 -4.60 -13.67 19.03
N ASN A 131 -5.03 -13.66 20.29
CA ASN A 131 -4.18 -13.56 21.50
C ASN A 131 -3.12 -14.68 21.67
N ARG A 132 -2.89 -15.55 20.67
CA ARG A 132 -1.84 -16.57 20.66
C ARG A 132 -0.44 -16.05 20.28
N LEU A 133 -0.34 -14.85 19.70
CA LEU A 133 0.93 -14.16 19.39
C LEU A 133 1.11 -12.85 20.17
N LYS A 134 0.24 -12.59 21.14
CA LYS A 134 0.30 -11.44 22.06
C LYS A 134 1.17 -11.74 23.29
N ARG A 135 2.20 -12.57 23.11
CA ARG A 135 3.27 -12.77 24.08
C ARG A 135 4.48 -12.00 23.59
N GLU A 136 4.42 -10.70 23.80
CA GLU A 136 5.48 -9.77 24.21
C GLU A 136 4.90 -8.36 24.27
#